data_AF-A0A256WDB7-F1
#
_entry.id   AF-A0A256WDB7-F1
#
_cell.length_a   1.000
_cell.length_b   1.000
_cell.length_c   1.000
_cell.angle_alpha   90.00
_cell.angle_beta   90.00
_cell.angle_gamma   90.00
#
_symmetry.space_group_name_H-M   'P 1'
#
loop_
_entity.id
_entity.type
_entity.pdbx_description
1 polymer ?
#
loop_
_entity_poly.entity_id
_entity_poly.type
_entity_poly.pdbx_seq_one_letter_code
_entity_poly.pdbx_strand_id
1 'polypeptide(L)'
;MKSFGYYDYYIITWLISKNRVDEVSGYLENYIQYPVDHVDKLFEVVNLLLAVDMASDLHHLVKNVHIAICYSDEVFGGNEIMPPLINEIVTKYLKPDFSDNDFAGLIAELKKIKIKLNDEVYTQQYWRDIFETIFRPFTIWKPVRPFTNSKIRKMHNDMSLNYGRFLKEKTGMSWVSANYYNLQLNEYLHSWHKDTKKRDNALFDFSKNVMDKQVAVLTSKMSVFVDATKMISLFNAIFYFAEYLVVCGNINAGQALAIQNDCIGFYNQIYPNMKIQYIEALVFNKFPMWG
;
A
#
# COMPACT_ATOMS: atom_id res chain seq x y z
N MET A 1 -0.44 9.73 30.72
CA MET A 1 0.26 10.39 29.60
C MET A 1 -0.78 10.75 28.55
N LYS A 2 -1.30 11.99 28.51
CA LYS A 2 -2.52 12.31 27.74
C LYS A 2 -2.32 12.69 26.25
N SER A 3 -1.10 12.61 25.71
CA SER A 3 -0.86 13.10 24.34
C SER A 3 0.32 12.44 23.61
N PHE A 4 0.83 11.30 24.08
CA PHE A 4 2.05 10.71 23.51
C PHE A 4 1.88 10.41 22.01
N GLY A 5 0.69 9.98 21.57
CA GLY A 5 0.46 9.61 20.17
C GLY A 5 0.75 10.74 19.18
N TYR A 6 0.42 11.99 19.53
CA TYR A 6 0.70 13.13 18.65
C TYR A 6 2.18 13.50 18.65
N TYR A 7 2.82 13.54 19.83
CA TYR A 7 4.23 13.90 19.94
C TYR A 7 5.15 12.82 19.36
N ASP A 8 4.90 11.56 19.67
CA ASP A 8 5.70 10.44 19.19
C ASP A 8 5.54 10.27 17.69
N TYR A 9 4.33 10.41 17.14
CA TYR A 9 4.13 10.45 15.69
C TYR A 9 5.01 11.53 15.05
N TYR A 10 5.00 12.76 15.59
CA TYR A 10 5.79 13.87 15.05
C TYR A 10 7.30 13.61 15.15
N ILE A 11 7.75 13.04 16.26
CA ILE A 11 9.16 12.69 16.46
C ILE A 11 9.58 11.58 15.50
N ILE A 12 8.78 10.51 15.37
CA ILE A 12 9.02 9.42 14.41
C ILE A 12 9.15 9.99 13.00
N THR A 13 8.18 10.79 12.56
CA THR A 13 8.21 11.42 11.24
C THR A 13 9.45 12.29 11.05
N TRP A 14 9.78 13.12 12.04
CA TRP A 14 10.95 13.98 11.96
C TRP A 14 12.25 13.16 11.89
N LEU A 15 12.40 12.11 12.71
CA LEU A 15 13.56 11.21 12.70
C LEU A 15 13.74 10.55 11.34
N ILE A 16 12.66 10.02 10.75
CA ILE A 16 12.67 9.45 9.39
C ILE A 16 13.13 10.51 8.38
N SER A 17 12.56 11.73 8.43
CA SER A 17 12.95 12.82 7.52
C SER A 17 14.41 13.27 7.65
N LYS A 18 15.03 12.97 8.79
CA LYS A 18 16.44 13.27 9.09
C LYS A 18 17.35 12.05 8.95
N ASN A 19 16.85 10.94 8.43
CA ASN A 19 17.59 9.69 8.27
C ASN A 19 18.18 9.15 9.60
N ARG A 20 17.47 9.37 10.71
CA ARG A 20 17.77 8.87 12.07
C ARG A 20 16.84 7.71 12.42
N VAL A 21 16.74 6.75 11.51
CA VAL A 21 15.74 5.67 11.55
C VAL A 21 15.97 4.67 12.69
N ASP A 22 17.20 4.58 13.18
CA ASP A 22 17.61 3.76 14.33
C ASP A 22 16.94 4.19 15.64
N GLU A 23 16.59 5.46 15.78
CA GLU A 23 15.93 6.01 16.97
C GLU A 23 14.41 5.82 16.97
N VAL A 24 13.81 5.43 15.84
CA VAL A 24 12.34 5.31 15.69
C VAL A 24 11.75 4.28 16.66
N SER A 25 12.43 3.15 16.84
CA SER A 25 11.96 2.04 17.68
C SER A 25 11.59 2.47 19.10
N GLY A 26 12.37 3.36 19.73
CA GLY A 26 12.12 3.85 21.08
C GLY A 26 10.80 4.62 21.23
N TYR A 27 10.31 5.25 20.15
CA TYR A 27 9.04 5.97 20.13
C TYR A 27 7.85 5.07 19.77
N LEU A 28 8.10 3.88 19.21
CA LEU A 28 7.05 2.89 18.95
C LEU A 28 6.58 2.19 20.22
N GLU A 29 7.43 2.13 21.26
CA GLU A 29 7.11 1.47 22.53
C GLU A 29 5.85 2.02 23.22
N ASN A 30 5.59 3.32 23.13
CA ASN A 30 4.38 3.88 23.72
C ASN A 30 3.10 3.39 23.01
N TYR A 31 3.15 3.22 21.69
CA TYR A 31 2.05 2.60 20.93
C TYR A 31 1.89 1.11 21.25
N ILE A 32 2.99 0.42 21.57
CA ILE A 32 2.95 -0.98 22.02
C ILE A 32 2.31 -1.09 23.39
N GLN A 33 2.67 -0.19 24.31
CA GLN A 33 2.17 -0.19 25.68
C GLN A 33 0.70 0.24 25.77
N TYR A 34 0.28 1.19 24.93
CA TYR A 34 -1.06 1.79 24.94
C TYR A 34 -1.69 1.84 23.53
N PRO A 35 -1.97 0.68 22.91
CA PRO A 35 -2.35 0.61 21.49
C PRO A 35 -3.70 1.25 21.16
N VAL A 36 -4.61 1.33 22.13
CA VAL A 36 -5.99 1.83 21.92
C VAL A 36 -6.10 3.35 22.14
N ASP A 37 -5.31 3.91 23.06
CA ASP A 37 -5.41 5.31 23.53
C ASP A 37 -5.30 6.36 22.40
N HIS A 38 -4.55 6.06 21.34
CA HIS A 38 -4.34 6.92 20.18
C HIS A 38 -4.36 6.11 18.88
N VAL A 39 -5.43 5.33 18.69
CA VAL A 39 -5.56 4.38 17.59
C VAL A 39 -5.46 5.04 16.21
N ASP A 40 -5.99 6.25 16.03
CA ASP A 40 -5.87 7.03 14.80
C ASP A 40 -4.40 7.27 14.44
N LYS A 41 -3.59 7.68 15.42
CA LYS A 41 -2.15 7.90 15.25
C LYS A 41 -1.37 6.61 15.05
N LEU A 42 -1.78 5.51 15.69
CA LEU A 42 -1.20 4.19 15.42
C LEU A 42 -1.36 3.80 13.95
N PHE A 43 -2.56 3.94 13.37
CA PHE A 43 -2.79 3.65 11.96
C PHE A 43 -2.02 4.60 11.02
N GLU A 44 -1.88 5.88 11.39
CA GLU A 44 -1.04 6.82 10.64
C GLU A 44 0.45 6.46 10.69
N VAL A 45 0.98 6.05 11.85
CA VAL A 45 2.34 5.51 11.98
C VAL A 45 2.51 4.28 11.10
N VAL A 46 1.58 3.33 11.14
CA VAL A 46 1.64 2.10 10.33
C VAL A 46 1.69 2.44 8.83
N ASN A 47 0.83 3.35 8.36
CA ASN A 47 0.83 3.79 6.97
C ASN A 47 2.12 4.52 6.58
N LEU A 48 2.66 5.34 7.49
CA LEU A 48 3.95 6.02 7.28
C LEU A 48 5.09 5.01 7.13
N LEU A 49 5.22 4.05 8.05
CA LEU A 49 6.27 3.02 8.03
C LEU A 49 6.17 2.14 6.78
N LEU A 50 4.94 1.81 6.35
CA LEU A 50 4.67 1.14 5.07
C LEU A 50 5.18 1.97 3.89
N ALA A 51 4.89 3.26 3.87
CA ALA A 51 5.26 4.15 2.78
C ALA A 51 6.78 4.40 2.69
N VAL A 52 7.51 4.39 3.81
CA VAL A 52 8.96 4.65 3.84
C VAL A 52 9.83 3.39 3.93
N ASP A 53 9.25 2.22 3.74
CA ASP A 53 9.95 0.93 3.74
C ASP A 53 10.66 0.55 5.06
N MET A 54 10.05 0.90 6.19
CA MET A 54 10.53 0.51 7.53
C MET A 54 9.92 -0.80 8.01
N ALA A 55 10.09 -1.87 7.22
CA ALA A 55 9.43 -3.15 7.42
C ALA A 55 9.72 -3.80 8.79
N SER A 56 10.95 -3.71 9.29
CA SER A 56 11.34 -4.32 10.57
C SER A 56 10.59 -3.69 11.74
N ASP A 57 10.62 -2.36 11.84
CA ASP A 57 9.92 -1.60 12.89
C ASP A 57 8.41 -1.78 12.79
N LEU A 58 7.87 -1.79 11.56
CA LEU A 58 6.46 -2.05 11.31
C LEU A 58 6.03 -3.44 11.81
N HIS A 59 6.77 -4.49 11.47
CA HIS A 59 6.44 -5.85 11.91
C HIS A 59 6.51 -5.97 13.43
N HIS A 60 7.53 -5.37 14.05
CA HIS A 60 7.66 -5.33 15.51
C HIS A 60 6.44 -4.67 16.16
N LEU A 61 6.04 -3.48 15.67
CA LEU A 61 4.86 -2.76 16.16
C LEU A 61 3.59 -3.62 16.02
N VAL A 62 3.27 -4.04 14.79
CA VAL A 62 2.01 -4.76 14.49
C VAL A 62 1.91 -6.07 15.27
N LYS A 63 3.01 -6.83 15.36
CA LYS A 63 3.04 -8.09 16.11
C LYS A 63 2.67 -7.89 17.58
N ASN A 64 3.06 -6.79 18.19
CA ASN A 64 2.78 -6.52 19.60
C ASN A 64 1.38 -5.91 19.85
N VAL A 65 0.81 -5.19 18.88
CA VAL A 65 -0.47 -4.48 19.09
C VAL A 65 -1.71 -5.20 18.54
N HIS A 66 -1.56 -6.06 17.52
CA HIS A 66 -2.70 -6.56 16.75
C HIS A 66 -3.80 -7.24 17.57
N ILE A 67 -3.45 -7.98 18.63
CA ILE A 67 -4.44 -8.65 19.48
C ILE A 67 -5.30 -7.61 20.21
N ALA A 68 -4.67 -6.62 20.84
CA ALA A 68 -5.36 -5.59 21.59
C ALA A 68 -6.26 -4.75 20.67
N ILE A 69 -5.78 -4.42 19.47
CA ILE A 69 -6.54 -3.66 18.48
C ILE A 69 -7.74 -4.45 17.95
N CYS A 70 -7.54 -5.70 17.53
CA CYS A 70 -8.61 -6.50 16.91
C CYS A 70 -9.72 -6.91 17.88
N TYR A 71 -9.43 -7.02 19.18
CA TYR A 71 -10.43 -7.37 20.21
C TYR A 71 -10.96 -6.17 20.99
N SER A 72 -10.50 -4.95 20.71
CA SER A 72 -10.99 -3.76 21.40
C SER A 72 -12.38 -3.37 20.88
N ASP A 73 -13.33 -3.22 21.81
CA ASP A 73 -14.66 -2.68 21.51
C ASP A 73 -14.63 -1.17 21.20
N GLU A 74 -13.51 -0.50 21.48
CA GLU A 74 -13.30 0.94 21.21
C GLU A 74 -12.73 1.20 19.81
N VAL A 75 -12.23 0.17 19.13
CA VAL A 75 -11.57 0.32 17.83
C VAL A 75 -12.46 -0.18 16.70
N PHE A 76 -13.03 0.76 15.95
CA PHE A 76 -13.68 0.44 14.69
C PHE A 76 -12.64 0.06 13.62
N GLY A 77 -12.85 -1.05 12.91
CA GLY A 77 -11.96 -1.49 11.83
C GLY A 77 -10.62 -2.05 12.29
N GLY A 78 -10.50 -2.53 13.54
CA GLY A 78 -9.23 -3.02 14.10
C GLY A 78 -8.55 -4.11 13.26
N ASN A 79 -9.30 -4.89 12.48
CA ASN A 79 -8.78 -5.89 11.55
C ASN A 79 -7.88 -5.31 10.44
N GLU A 80 -7.95 -4.01 10.16
CA GLU A 80 -7.07 -3.32 9.19
C GLU A 80 -5.61 -3.28 9.65
N ILE A 81 -5.30 -3.59 10.92
CA ILE A 81 -3.93 -3.68 11.43
C ILE A 81 -3.22 -4.98 11.01
N MET A 82 -3.96 -6.00 10.59
CA MET A 82 -3.45 -7.35 10.32
C MET A 82 -2.60 -7.53 9.05
N PRO A 83 -2.81 -6.80 7.94
CA PRO A 83 -2.13 -7.07 6.67
C PRO A 83 -0.60 -7.10 6.74
N PRO A 84 0.11 -6.20 7.48
CA PRO A 84 1.56 -6.30 7.62
C PRO A 84 2.03 -7.63 8.23
N LEU A 85 1.35 -8.13 9.26
CA LEU A 85 1.65 -9.41 9.89
C LEU A 85 1.41 -10.60 8.94
N ILE A 86 0.31 -10.57 8.19
CA ILE A 86 0.00 -11.61 7.20
C ILE A 86 1.07 -11.61 6.10
N ASN A 87 1.44 -10.43 5.59
CA ASN A 87 2.47 -10.28 4.56
C ASN A 87 3.84 -10.76 5.05
N GLU A 88 4.23 -10.50 6.30
CA GLU A 88 5.47 -11.03 6.87
C GLU A 88 5.52 -12.56 6.79
N ILE A 89 4.41 -13.24 7.08
CA ILE A 89 4.34 -14.70 6.98
C ILE A 89 4.38 -15.15 5.52
N VAL A 90 3.53 -14.57 4.66
CA VAL A 90 3.41 -14.93 3.24
C VAL A 90 4.74 -14.82 2.52
N THR A 91 5.49 -13.75 2.78
CA THR A 91 6.72 -13.42 2.06
C THR A 91 7.87 -14.39 2.31
N LYS A 92 7.85 -15.16 3.41
CA LYS A 92 8.80 -16.27 3.63
C LYS A 92 8.63 -17.42 2.64
N TYR A 93 7.42 -17.58 2.11
CA TYR A 93 7.06 -18.65 1.17
C TYR A 93 6.95 -18.14 -0.27
N LEU A 94 6.92 -16.83 -0.47
CA LEU A 94 6.71 -16.20 -1.77
C LEU A 94 7.97 -16.28 -2.64
N LYS A 95 8.03 -17.30 -3.50
CA LYS A 95 9.11 -17.54 -4.46
C LYS A 95 8.56 -18.07 -5.80
N PRO A 96 9.27 -17.89 -6.94
CA PRO A 96 8.77 -18.28 -8.26
C PRO A 96 8.52 -19.79 -8.41
N ASP A 97 9.32 -20.62 -7.74
CA ASP A 97 9.31 -22.08 -7.75
C ASP A 97 8.59 -22.66 -6.52
N PHE A 98 7.44 -22.10 -6.18
CA PHE A 98 6.62 -22.55 -5.06
C PHE A 98 6.10 -23.99 -5.25
N SER A 99 5.94 -24.70 -4.14
CA SER A 99 5.50 -26.09 -4.07
C SER A 99 4.34 -26.28 -3.09
N ASP A 100 3.72 -27.45 -3.12
CA ASP A 100 2.66 -27.82 -2.18
C ASP A 100 3.12 -27.79 -0.72
N ASN A 101 4.40 -28.11 -0.47
CA ASN A 101 5.01 -28.02 0.85
C ASN A 101 5.12 -26.56 1.34
N ASP A 102 5.37 -25.61 0.43
CA ASP A 102 5.41 -24.19 0.78
C ASP A 102 4.03 -23.70 1.22
N PHE A 103 2.96 -24.12 0.53
CA PHE A 103 1.59 -23.78 0.92
C PHE A 103 1.17 -24.43 2.24
N ALA A 104 1.55 -25.68 2.47
CA ALA A 104 1.29 -26.35 3.75
C ALA A 104 1.99 -25.61 4.91
N GLY A 105 3.24 -25.18 4.71
CA GLY A 105 4.00 -24.38 5.68
C GLY A 105 3.34 -23.02 5.94
N LEU A 106 3.00 -22.29 4.88
CA LEU A 106 2.31 -21.01 4.94
C LEU A 106 1.00 -21.11 5.74
N ILE A 107 0.13 -22.05 5.39
CA ILE A 107 -1.16 -22.26 6.06
C ILE A 107 -0.94 -22.63 7.54
N ALA A 108 0.07 -23.44 7.84
CA ALA A 108 0.41 -23.79 9.22
C ALA A 108 0.88 -22.58 10.04
N GLU A 109 1.64 -21.65 9.46
CA GLU A 109 2.00 -20.39 10.13
C GLU A 109 0.81 -19.45 10.29
N LEU A 110 -0.04 -19.31 9.27
CA LEU A 110 -1.24 -18.46 9.34
C LEU A 110 -2.22 -18.95 10.41
N LYS A 111 -2.34 -20.27 10.63
CA LYS A 111 -3.14 -20.85 11.72
C LYS A 111 -2.62 -20.53 13.12
N LYS A 112 -1.37 -20.06 13.26
CA LYS A 112 -0.81 -19.62 14.56
C LYS A 112 -1.24 -18.19 14.92
N ILE A 113 -1.77 -17.42 13.98
CA ILE A 113 -2.36 -16.11 14.26
C ILE A 113 -3.60 -16.32 15.12
N LYS A 114 -3.66 -15.64 16.28
CA LYS A 114 -4.77 -15.79 17.23
C LYS A 114 -6.10 -15.22 16.71
N ILE A 115 -6.03 -14.19 15.88
CA ILE A 115 -7.18 -13.59 15.23
C ILE A 115 -7.62 -14.48 14.07
N LYS A 116 -8.88 -14.90 14.06
CA LYS A 116 -9.44 -15.71 12.97
C LYS A 116 -9.41 -14.89 11.67
N LEU A 117 -8.82 -15.45 10.62
CA LEU A 117 -8.82 -14.90 9.26
C LEU A 117 -9.99 -15.46 8.45
N ASN A 118 -10.21 -14.93 7.25
CA ASN A 118 -11.19 -15.48 6.31
C ASN A 118 -10.86 -16.94 5.99
N ASP A 119 -11.89 -17.79 5.89
CA ASP A 119 -11.69 -19.23 5.74
C ASP A 119 -10.90 -19.60 4.45
N GLU A 120 -11.02 -18.79 3.39
CA GLU A 120 -10.28 -18.93 2.13
C GLU A 120 -8.75 -18.90 2.32
N VAL A 121 -8.27 -18.12 3.31
CA VAL A 121 -6.85 -17.95 3.63
C VAL A 121 -6.22 -19.26 4.13
N TYR A 122 -7.02 -20.21 4.59
CA TYR A 122 -6.55 -21.52 5.02
C TYR A 122 -6.58 -22.59 3.92
N THR A 123 -6.82 -22.18 2.67
CA THR A 123 -6.87 -23.08 1.52
C THR A 123 -5.63 -22.94 0.64
N GLN A 124 -5.13 -24.08 0.15
CA GLN A 124 -3.97 -24.08 -0.76
C GLN A 124 -4.29 -23.40 -2.10
N GLN A 125 -5.51 -23.59 -2.61
CA GLN A 125 -5.91 -23.00 -3.90
C GLN A 125 -5.88 -21.47 -3.86
N TYR A 126 -6.34 -20.86 -2.77
CA TYR A 126 -6.31 -19.40 -2.60
C TYR A 126 -4.89 -18.84 -2.75
N TRP A 127 -3.92 -19.43 -2.05
CA TRP A 127 -2.53 -18.98 -2.13
C TRP A 127 -1.87 -19.32 -3.46
N ARG A 128 -2.20 -20.47 -4.06
CA ARG A 128 -1.74 -20.83 -5.40
C ARG A 128 -2.18 -19.78 -6.43
N ASP A 129 -3.46 -19.41 -6.45
CA ASP A 129 -3.99 -18.41 -7.38
C ASP A 129 -3.27 -17.06 -7.22
N ILE A 130 -3.01 -16.64 -5.97
CA ILE A 130 -2.27 -15.41 -5.68
C ILE A 130 -0.83 -15.51 -6.16
N PHE A 131 -0.11 -16.58 -5.86
CA PHE A 131 1.31 -16.74 -6.21
C PHE A 131 1.49 -16.85 -7.72
N GLU A 132 0.64 -17.61 -8.41
CA GLU A 132 0.60 -17.68 -9.87
C GLU A 132 0.36 -16.30 -10.49
N THR A 133 -0.54 -15.51 -9.91
CA THR A 133 -0.84 -14.15 -10.37
C THR A 133 0.33 -13.19 -10.15
N ILE A 134 0.97 -13.23 -8.98
CA ILE A 134 2.18 -12.44 -8.68
C ILE A 134 3.30 -12.80 -9.66
N PHE A 135 3.52 -14.11 -9.89
CA PHE A 135 4.64 -14.60 -10.67
C PHE A 135 4.38 -14.75 -12.18
N ARG A 136 3.18 -14.44 -12.68
CA ARG A 136 2.91 -14.46 -14.13
C ARG A 136 3.91 -13.58 -14.90
N PRO A 137 4.30 -13.95 -16.12
CA PRO A 137 5.18 -13.12 -16.95
C PRO A 137 4.61 -11.71 -17.16
N PHE A 138 5.49 -10.69 -17.17
CA PHE A 138 5.09 -9.33 -17.49
C PHE A 138 4.67 -9.23 -18.94
N THR A 139 3.36 -9.34 -19.17
CA THR A 139 2.75 -9.41 -20.48
C THR A 139 1.48 -8.60 -20.51
N ILE A 140 1.06 -8.25 -21.72
CA ILE A 140 -0.03 -7.31 -21.96
C ILE A 140 -1.32 -7.74 -21.25
N TRP A 141 -1.86 -6.82 -20.46
CA TRP A 141 -3.19 -6.97 -19.89
C TRP A 141 -4.25 -6.70 -20.94
N LYS A 142 -5.19 -7.63 -21.09
CA LYS A 142 -6.30 -7.52 -22.05
C LYS A 142 -7.61 -7.25 -21.31
N PRO A 143 -8.49 -6.40 -21.85
CA PRO A 143 -9.82 -6.20 -21.28
C PRO A 143 -10.64 -7.49 -21.23
N VAL A 144 -11.30 -7.72 -20.10
CA VAL A 144 -12.13 -8.92 -19.89
C VAL A 144 -13.53 -8.68 -20.44
N ARG A 145 -13.99 -9.55 -21.34
CA ARG A 145 -15.36 -9.52 -21.90
C ARG A 145 -16.21 -10.69 -21.38
N PRO A 146 -17.52 -10.49 -21.13
CA PRO A 146 -18.21 -9.21 -20.98
C PRO A 146 -17.68 -8.40 -19.77
N PHE A 147 -17.76 -7.08 -19.85
CA PHE A 147 -17.37 -6.15 -18.78
C PHE A 147 -18.39 -6.18 -17.64
N THR A 148 -18.11 -6.97 -16.62
CA THR A 148 -18.85 -6.96 -15.36
C THR A 148 -17.98 -6.37 -14.26
N ASN A 149 -18.58 -5.70 -13.28
CA ASN A 149 -17.84 -5.08 -12.16
C ASN A 149 -16.95 -6.11 -11.43
N SER A 150 -17.45 -7.34 -11.24
CA SER A 150 -16.67 -8.41 -10.61
C SER A 150 -15.44 -8.81 -11.44
N LYS A 151 -15.58 -8.95 -12.76
CA LYS A 151 -14.46 -9.29 -13.65
C LYS A 151 -13.40 -8.18 -13.72
N ILE A 152 -13.84 -6.93 -13.74
CA ILE A 152 -12.94 -5.77 -13.77
C ILE A 152 -12.19 -5.65 -12.45
N ARG A 153 -12.91 -5.77 -11.32
CA ARG A 153 -12.31 -5.82 -9.98
C ARG A 153 -11.26 -6.92 -9.86
N LYS A 154 -11.59 -8.15 -10.31
CA LYS A 154 -10.63 -9.25 -10.32
C LYS A 154 -9.39 -8.90 -11.16
N MET A 155 -9.58 -8.40 -12.38
CA MET A 155 -8.47 -8.01 -13.26
C MET A 155 -7.61 -6.90 -12.65
N HIS A 156 -8.18 -5.88 -12.01
CA HIS A 156 -7.42 -4.82 -11.33
C HIS A 156 -6.67 -5.37 -10.11
N ASN A 157 -7.26 -6.29 -9.35
CA ASN A 157 -6.56 -7.00 -8.28
C ASN A 157 -5.36 -7.79 -8.83
N ASP A 158 -5.58 -8.59 -9.88
CA ASP A 158 -4.54 -9.43 -10.49
C ASP A 158 -3.39 -8.57 -11.05
N MET A 159 -3.76 -7.43 -11.66
CA MET A 159 -2.83 -6.42 -12.15
C MET A 159 -2.00 -5.77 -11.06
N SER A 160 -2.63 -5.45 -9.93
CA SER A 160 -1.97 -4.87 -8.77
C SER A 160 -1.03 -5.86 -8.08
N LEU A 161 -1.40 -7.14 -7.98
CA LEU A 161 -0.53 -8.19 -7.43
C LEU A 161 0.76 -8.38 -8.26
N ASN A 162 0.64 -8.49 -9.58
CA ASN A 162 1.81 -8.61 -10.47
C ASN A 162 2.64 -7.33 -10.49
N TYR A 163 2.00 -6.16 -10.38
CA TYR A 163 2.68 -4.88 -10.19
C TYR A 163 3.47 -4.82 -8.87
N GLY A 164 2.95 -5.40 -7.79
CA GLY A 164 3.68 -5.53 -6.52
C GLY A 164 5.03 -6.25 -6.68
N ARG A 165 5.07 -7.33 -7.48
CA ARG A 165 6.34 -7.98 -7.86
C ARG A 165 7.26 -7.02 -8.61
N PHE A 166 6.74 -6.32 -9.62
CA PHE A 166 7.53 -5.35 -10.38
C PHE A 166 8.16 -4.28 -9.48
N LEU A 167 7.38 -3.69 -8.56
CA LEU A 167 7.89 -2.71 -7.60
C LEU A 167 9.02 -3.28 -6.76
N LYS A 168 8.82 -4.49 -6.21
CA LYS A 168 9.82 -5.18 -5.41
C LYS A 168 11.14 -5.38 -6.17
N GLU A 169 11.06 -5.89 -7.40
CA GLU A 169 12.21 -6.15 -8.27
C GLU A 169 12.91 -4.86 -8.72
N LYS A 170 12.14 -3.82 -9.02
CA LYS A 170 12.64 -2.54 -9.56
C LYS A 170 13.31 -1.66 -8.51
N THR A 171 12.72 -1.57 -7.32
CA THR A 171 13.13 -0.60 -6.30
C THR A 171 13.91 -1.24 -5.15
N GLY A 172 13.85 -2.56 -5.01
CA GLY A 172 14.45 -3.29 -3.91
C GLY A 172 13.65 -3.23 -2.60
N MET A 173 12.56 -2.46 -2.52
CA MET A 173 11.79 -2.25 -1.29
C MET A 173 11.30 -3.56 -0.65
N SER A 174 10.88 -3.59 0.60
CA SER A 174 10.26 -4.77 1.18
C SER A 174 8.95 -5.15 0.46
N TRP A 175 8.57 -6.43 0.56
CA TRP A 175 7.29 -6.89 0.03
C TRP A 175 6.08 -6.24 0.71
N VAL A 176 6.19 -5.90 2.00
CA VAL A 176 5.09 -5.26 2.74
C VAL A 176 4.84 -3.84 2.23
N SER A 177 5.89 -3.10 1.91
CA SER A 177 5.80 -1.79 1.26
C SER A 177 5.35 -1.89 -0.19
N ALA A 178 5.88 -2.85 -0.96
CA ALA A 178 5.39 -3.10 -2.32
C ALA A 178 3.89 -3.43 -2.34
N ASN A 179 3.41 -4.18 -1.34
CA ASN A 179 1.99 -4.44 -1.16
C ASN A 179 1.20 -3.18 -0.76
N TYR A 180 1.75 -2.31 0.09
CA TYR A 180 1.10 -1.03 0.37
C TYR A 180 0.90 -0.19 -0.90
N TYR A 181 1.94 -0.04 -1.73
CA TYR A 181 1.84 0.69 -3.00
C TYR A 181 0.91 0.04 -4.02
N ASN A 182 0.86 -1.29 -4.05
CA ASN A 182 -0.10 -1.99 -4.91
C ASN A 182 -1.55 -1.73 -4.46
N LEU A 183 -1.81 -1.63 -3.15
CA LEU A 183 -3.15 -1.37 -2.62
C LEU A 183 -3.58 0.06 -2.94
N GLN A 184 -2.67 1.03 -2.83
CA GLN A 184 -2.94 2.41 -3.25
C GLN A 184 -3.34 2.48 -4.73
N LEU A 185 -2.58 1.82 -5.61
CA LEU A 185 -2.94 1.73 -7.02
C LEU A 185 -4.30 1.04 -7.22
N ASN A 186 -4.54 -0.05 -6.51
CA ASN A 186 -5.77 -0.81 -6.65
C ASN A 186 -6.98 0.03 -6.26
N GLU A 187 -6.90 0.80 -5.17
CA GLU A 187 -7.93 1.75 -4.77
C GLU A 187 -8.19 2.81 -5.84
N TYR A 188 -7.12 3.35 -6.45
CA TYR A 188 -7.22 4.28 -7.57
C TYR A 188 -8.02 3.67 -8.74
N LEU A 189 -7.63 2.48 -9.20
CA LEU A 189 -8.27 1.81 -10.33
C LEU A 189 -9.75 1.52 -10.05
N HIS A 190 -10.07 1.11 -8.83
CA HIS A 190 -11.44 0.87 -8.39
C HIS A 190 -12.26 2.15 -8.29
N SER A 191 -11.69 3.23 -7.77
CA SER A 191 -12.35 4.53 -7.66
C SER A 191 -12.69 5.09 -9.03
N TRP A 192 -11.71 5.10 -9.93
CA TRP A 192 -11.89 5.51 -11.33
C TRP A 192 -13.01 4.70 -12.02
N HIS A 193 -12.96 3.37 -11.91
CA HIS A 193 -13.95 2.50 -12.57
C HIS A 193 -15.38 2.71 -12.06
N LYS A 194 -15.56 3.00 -10.76
CA LYS A 194 -16.88 3.32 -10.19
C LYS A 194 -17.46 4.62 -10.74
N ASP A 195 -16.60 5.62 -10.98
CA ASP A 195 -16.98 6.94 -11.48
C ASP A 195 -17.33 6.94 -12.98
N THR A 196 -16.65 6.10 -13.76
CA THR A 196 -16.93 5.91 -15.19
C THR A 196 -18.20 5.06 -15.35
N LYS A 197 -19.37 5.68 -15.17
CA LYS A 197 -20.70 5.07 -15.39
C LYS A 197 -20.92 4.53 -16.82
N LYS A 198 -19.99 4.76 -17.75
CA LYS A 198 -19.97 4.20 -19.11
C LYS A 198 -18.84 3.17 -19.19
N ARG A 199 -19.19 1.97 -19.64
CA ARG A 199 -18.31 0.80 -19.80
C ARG A 199 -17.35 1.02 -20.97
N ASP A 200 -16.52 2.05 -20.87
CA ASP A 200 -15.47 2.26 -21.83
C ASP A 200 -14.53 1.04 -21.74
N ASN A 201 -14.14 0.48 -22.88
CA ASN A 201 -13.29 -0.71 -22.93
C ASN A 201 -11.86 -0.46 -22.37
N ALA A 202 -11.63 0.72 -21.78
CA ALA A 202 -10.36 1.12 -21.19
C ALA A 202 -10.11 0.34 -19.89
N LEU A 203 -8.86 -0.06 -19.71
CA LEU A 203 -8.42 -0.77 -18.51
C LEU A 203 -8.10 0.17 -17.35
N PHE A 204 -7.69 1.39 -17.68
CA PHE A 204 -7.21 2.43 -16.78
C PHE A 204 -7.22 3.77 -17.51
N ASP A 205 -7.28 4.86 -16.75
CA ASP A 205 -7.08 6.22 -17.25
C ASP A 205 -6.19 6.99 -16.25
N PHE A 206 -5.06 7.47 -16.75
CA PHE A 206 -4.07 8.26 -16.02
C PHE A 206 -3.89 9.63 -16.67
N SER A 207 -4.90 10.14 -17.38
CA SER A 207 -4.92 11.53 -17.80
C SER A 207 -4.91 12.44 -16.57
N LYS A 208 -4.21 13.57 -16.69
CA LYS A 208 -4.03 14.54 -15.60
C LYS A 208 -5.31 14.86 -14.81
N ASN A 209 -6.42 15.12 -15.51
CA ASN A 209 -7.70 15.48 -14.88
C ASN A 209 -8.31 14.31 -14.10
N VAL A 210 -8.19 13.09 -14.62
CA VAL A 210 -8.68 11.90 -13.93
C VAL A 210 -7.81 11.61 -12.71
N MET A 211 -6.49 11.70 -12.84
CA MET A 211 -5.57 11.54 -11.71
C MET A 211 -5.86 12.53 -10.58
N ASP A 212 -5.96 13.82 -10.90
CA ASP A 212 -6.27 14.88 -9.92
C ASP A 212 -7.57 14.57 -9.15
N LYS A 213 -8.65 14.29 -9.89
CA LYS A 213 -9.95 13.98 -9.32
C LYS A 213 -9.89 12.75 -8.40
N GLN A 214 -9.34 11.64 -8.88
CA GLN A 214 -9.38 10.38 -8.14
C GLN A 214 -8.46 10.39 -6.94
N VAL A 215 -7.27 11.00 -7.04
CA VAL A 215 -6.38 11.19 -5.89
C VAL A 215 -7.06 12.07 -4.85
N ALA A 216 -7.64 13.20 -5.24
CA ALA A 216 -8.36 14.08 -4.31
C ALA A 216 -9.50 13.36 -3.58
N VAL A 217 -10.27 12.52 -4.28
CA VAL A 217 -11.34 11.70 -3.67
C VAL A 217 -10.78 10.72 -2.65
N LEU A 218 -9.66 10.04 -2.95
CA LEU A 218 -9.08 9.00 -2.11
C LEU A 218 -8.32 9.52 -0.89
N THR A 219 -7.87 10.78 -0.93
CA THR A 219 -7.02 11.37 0.11
C THR A 219 -7.77 12.37 0.99
N SER A 220 -9.01 12.72 0.65
CA SER A 220 -9.85 13.63 1.44
C SER A 220 -10.37 12.92 2.70
N LYS A 221 -9.86 13.31 3.87
CA LYS A 221 -10.39 12.93 5.19
C LYS A 221 -11.43 13.96 5.62
N MET A 222 -12.66 13.50 5.89
CA MET A 222 -13.77 14.33 6.41
C MET A 222 -14.02 15.63 5.61
N SER A 223 -13.73 15.64 4.30
CA SER A 223 -13.88 16.77 3.37
C SER A 223 -13.02 18.03 3.65
N VAL A 224 -12.21 18.06 4.72
CA VAL A 224 -11.40 19.23 5.10
C VAL A 224 -9.92 18.95 5.38
N PHE A 225 -9.54 17.68 5.59
CA PHE A 225 -8.15 17.27 5.81
C PHE A 225 -7.64 16.40 4.67
N VAL A 226 -6.33 16.44 4.43
CA VAL A 226 -5.67 15.61 3.41
C VAL A 226 -4.79 14.58 4.11
N ASP A 227 -4.88 13.33 3.71
CA ASP A 227 -3.90 12.31 4.07
C ASP A 227 -2.65 12.46 3.19
N ALA A 228 -1.64 13.16 3.71
CA ALA A 228 -0.44 13.49 2.94
C ALA A 228 0.40 12.26 2.57
N THR A 229 0.53 11.30 3.49
CA THR A 229 1.19 10.01 3.25
C THR A 229 0.54 9.27 2.10
N LYS A 230 -0.80 9.14 2.13
CA LYS A 230 -1.56 8.47 1.07
C LYS A 230 -1.48 9.21 -0.26
N MET A 231 -1.59 10.54 -0.25
CA MET A 231 -1.55 11.35 -1.47
C MET A 231 -0.24 11.19 -2.22
N ILE A 232 0.90 11.36 -1.53
CA ILE A 232 2.21 11.20 -2.16
C ILE A 232 2.47 9.74 -2.54
N SER A 233 1.95 8.80 -1.77
CA SER A 233 2.08 7.38 -2.07
C SER A 233 1.30 6.95 -3.30
N LEU A 234 0.10 7.50 -3.52
CA LEU A 234 -0.68 7.29 -4.74
C LEU A 234 0.06 7.78 -5.98
N PHE A 235 0.65 8.99 -5.94
CA PHE A 235 1.44 9.49 -7.06
C PHE A 235 2.69 8.64 -7.32
N ASN A 236 3.39 8.17 -6.27
CA ASN A 236 4.49 7.21 -6.45
C ASN A 236 3.99 5.90 -7.07
N ALA A 237 2.86 5.36 -6.60
CA ALA A 237 2.27 4.16 -7.15
C ALA A 237 1.94 4.32 -8.63
N ILE A 238 1.36 5.45 -9.04
CA ILE A 238 1.03 5.71 -10.46
C ILE A 238 2.31 5.90 -11.28
N PHE A 239 3.31 6.60 -10.75
CA PHE A 239 4.59 6.84 -11.41
C PHE A 239 5.27 5.53 -11.84
N TYR A 240 5.44 4.57 -10.93
CA TYR A 240 6.04 3.28 -11.27
C TYR A 240 5.09 2.37 -12.03
N PHE A 241 3.78 2.51 -11.83
CA PHE A 241 2.81 1.76 -12.61
C PHE A 241 2.89 2.09 -14.10
N ALA A 242 3.19 3.34 -14.45
CA ALA A 242 3.46 3.72 -15.83
C ALA A 242 4.65 2.93 -16.43
N GLU A 243 5.75 2.75 -15.69
CA GLU A 243 6.87 1.90 -16.14
C GLU A 243 6.46 0.44 -16.28
N TYR A 244 5.72 -0.09 -15.30
CA TYR A 244 5.19 -1.45 -15.35
C TYR A 244 4.32 -1.68 -16.59
N LEU A 245 3.46 -0.73 -16.94
CA LEU A 245 2.63 -0.82 -18.14
C LEU A 245 3.46 -0.82 -19.43
N VAL A 246 4.63 -0.16 -19.46
CA VAL A 246 5.58 -0.27 -20.58
C VAL A 246 6.17 -1.68 -20.64
N VAL A 247 6.62 -2.21 -19.50
CA VAL A 247 7.20 -3.57 -19.42
C VAL A 247 6.19 -4.63 -19.87
N CYS A 248 4.91 -4.48 -19.50
CA CYS A 248 3.84 -5.35 -19.96
C CYS A 248 3.46 -5.13 -21.44
N GLY A 249 3.91 -4.04 -22.09
CA GLY A 249 3.50 -3.69 -23.45
C GLY A 249 2.08 -3.14 -23.56
N ASN A 250 1.54 -2.61 -22.46
CA ASN A 250 0.21 -1.98 -22.41
C ASN A 250 0.22 -0.52 -22.91
N ILE A 251 1.33 0.20 -22.71
CA ILE A 251 1.56 1.55 -23.21
C ILE A 251 2.98 1.68 -23.77
N ASN A 252 3.26 2.72 -24.55
CA ASN A 252 4.62 3.02 -25.00
C ASN A 252 5.37 3.95 -24.03
N ALA A 253 6.69 4.07 -24.21
CA ALA A 253 7.55 4.88 -23.33
C ALA A 253 7.17 6.37 -23.31
N GLY A 254 6.66 6.93 -24.42
CA GLY A 254 6.22 8.33 -24.47
C GLY A 254 4.96 8.58 -23.62
N GLN A 255 4.01 7.63 -23.64
CA GLN A 255 2.83 7.68 -22.78
C GLN A 255 3.21 7.56 -21.30
N ALA A 256 4.15 6.66 -20.97
CA ALA A 256 4.64 6.50 -19.61
C ALA A 256 5.32 7.78 -19.09
N LEU A 257 6.19 8.38 -19.91
CA LEU A 257 6.86 9.64 -19.58
C LEU A 257 5.86 10.78 -19.35
N ALA A 258 4.77 10.84 -20.11
CA ALA A 258 3.72 11.83 -19.90
C ALA A 258 3.04 11.66 -18.52
N ILE A 259 2.66 10.43 -18.16
CA ILE A 259 2.07 10.12 -16.84
C ILE A 259 3.04 10.44 -15.71
N GLN A 260 4.32 10.09 -15.87
CA GLN A 260 5.37 10.37 -14.91
C GLN A 260 5.60 11.88 -14.72
N ASN A 261 5.64 12.64 -15.81
CA ASN A 261 5.76 14.10 -15.77
C ASN A 261 4.55 14.76 -15.08
N ASP A 262 3.34 14.24 -15.30
CA ASP A 262 2.15 14.72 -14.60
C ASP A 262 2.25 14.44 -13.10
N CYS A 263 2.70 13.25 -12.68
CA CYS A 263 2.93 12.92 -11.26
C CYS A 263 3.98 13.84 -10.61
N ILE A 264 5.10 14.10 -11.30
CA ILE A 264 6.13 15.05 -10.86
C ILE A 264 5.55 16.46 -10.76
N GLY A 265 4.75 16.87 -11.75
CA GLY A 265 4.08 18.17 -11.77
C GLY A 265 3.15 18.36 -10.57
N PHE A 266 2.33 17.36 -10.27
CA PHE A 266 1.47 17.37 -9.07
C PHE A 266 2.30 17.46 -7.79
N TYR A 267 3.32 16.61 -7.63
CA TYR A 267 4.21 16.64 -6.47
C TYR A 267 4.84 18.02 -6.28
N ASN A 268 5.43 18.61 -7.32
CA ASN A 268 6.07 19.92 -7.24
C ASN A 268 5.08 21.06 -6.91
N GLN A 269 3.82 20.93 -7.33
CA GLN A 269 2.77 21.89 -7.01
C GLN A 269 2.32 21.80 -5.55
N ILE A 270 2.14 20.59 -5.02
CA ILE A 270 1.55 20.38 -3.68
C ILE A 270 2.58 20.34 -2.56
N TYR A 271 3.76 19.77 -2.81
CA TYR A 271 4.77 19.49 -1.79
C TYR A 271 5.23 20.72 -0.99
N PRO A 272 5.49 21.90 -1.61
CA PRO A 272 5.93 23.08 -0.86
C PRO A 272 4.96 23.52 0.23
N ASN A 273 3.65 23.40 -0.01
CA ASN A 273 2.62 23.73 0.97
C ASN A 273 2.39 22.56 1.93
N MET A 274 2.39 21.32 1.42
CA MET A 274 2.16 20.12 2.24
C MET A 274 3.20 19.98 3.35
N LYS A 275 4.49 20.20 3.07
CA LYS A 275 5.56 20.08 4.08
C LYS A 275 5.48 21.12 5.21
N ILE A 276 4.72 22.20 5.01
CA ILE A 276 4.46 23.23 6.03
C ILE A 276 3.26 22.82 6.88
N GLN A 277 2.24 22.23 6.27
CA GLN A 277 0.97 21.88 6.91
C GLN A 277 0.98 20.50 7.58
N TYR A 278 1.71 19.55 7.00
CA TYR A 278 1.68 18.13 7.33
C TYR A 278 3.11 17.64 7.54
N ILE A 279 3.44 17.24 8.78
CA ILE A 279 4.79 16.82 9.12
C ILE A 279 5.20 15.57 8.34
N GLU A 280 4.26 14.65 8.07
CA GLU A 280 4.53 13.44 7.27
C GLU A 280 5.04 13.74 5.87
N ALA A 281 4.67 14.88 5.27
CA ALA A 281 5.21 15.24 3.97
C ALA A 281 6.75 15.38 4.02
N LEU A 282 7.36 15.67 5.18
CA LEU A 282 8.82 15.79 5.30
C LEU A 282 9.58 14.51 4.97
N VAL A 283 8.99 13.32 5.13
CA VAL A 283 9.66 12.06 4.77
C VAL A 283 9.73 11.85 3.26
N PHE A 284 8.88 12.55 2.51
CA PHE A 284 8.78 12.49 1.05
C PHE A 284 9.49 13.69 0.40
N ASN A 285 10.70 14.03 0.86
CA ASN A 285 11.46 15.19 0.36
C ASN A 285 12.09 15.01 -1.02
N LYS A 286 11.90 13.84 -1.63
CA LYS A 286 12.26 13.50 -3.00
C LYS A 286 11.09 12.81 -3.69
N PHE A 287 11.01 12.96 -5.00
CA PHE A 287 10.05 12.26 -5.84
C PHE A 287 10.66 11.93 -7.21
N PRO A 288 10.49 10.71 -7.73
CA PRO A 288 9.88 9.56 -7.05
C PRO A 288 10.75 9.11 -5.87
N MET A 289 10.18 8.30 -4.96
CA MET A 289 10.83 7.93 -3.70
C MET A 289 12.04 6.99 -3.88
N TRP A 290 12.01 6.09 -4.86
CA TRP A 290 13.04 5.06 -5.08
C TRP A 290 13.66 5.15 -6.49
N GLY A 291 14.91 5.56 -6.57
CA GLY A 291 15.61 5.75 -7.84
C GLY A 291 16.90 6.49 -7.63
#